data_AF-A0A2A5AZJ6-F1
#
_entry.id   AF-A0A2A5AZJ6-F1
#
_cell.length_a   1.000
_cell.length_b   1.000
_cell.length_c   1.000
_cell.angle_alpha   90.00
_cell.angle_beta   90.00
_cell.angle_gamma   90.00
#
_symmetry.space_group_name_H-M   'P 1'
#
loop_
_entity.id
_entity.type
_entity.pdbx_description
1 polymer ?
#
loop_
_entity_poly.entity_id
_entity_poly.type
_entity_poly.pdbx_seq_one_letter_code
_entity_poly.pdbx_strand_id
1 'polypeptide(L)'
;MELENFKKSWKQFDTKLIENLKLNEKLLKRLNFGNSKNEMQKLLVTEQLNIAGTFLAFVFFTAYSLRLINEVQYSVPGLIGSSLLLAYLSFSVIKVKNLLKINYYDSSIVGLQKALSKIKVLVLRFRRIEYLLMPLLMFSLLPITFISIADLNIYENLDKLWLQILLFLGFAITIVLVILVNKHFYDRKIRNAEDFLKEVSQFEISE
;
A
#
# COMPACT_ATOMS: atom_id res chain seq x y z
N MET A 1 -52.31 -13.89 40.34
CA MET A 1 -51.49 -14.94 39.69
C MET A 1 -51.26 -14.67 38.20
N GLU A 2 -52.29 -14.47 37.37
CA GLU A 2 -52.08 -14.23 35.92
C GLU A 2 -51.29 -12.96 35.59
N LEU A 3 -51.57 -11.86 36.29
CA LEU A 3 -50.87 -10.58 36.09
C LEU A 3 -49.39 -10.63 36.51
N GLU A 4 -49.06 -11.39 37.55
CA GLU A 4 -47.68 -11.61 37.99
C GLU A 4 -46.92 -12.50 37.00
N ASN A 5 -47.57 -13.55 36.49
CA ASN A 5 -47.00 -14.38 35.43
C ASN A 5 -46.74 -13.58 34.16
N PHE A 6 -47.66 -12.68 33.77
CA PHE A 6 -47.47 -11.78 32.63
C PHE A 6 -46.29 -10.82 32.84
N LYS A 7 -46.20 -10.17 34.00
CA LYS A 7 -45.06 -9.30 34.35
C LYS A 7 -43.72 -10.06 34.32
N LYS A 8 -43.71 -11.30 34.80
CA LYS A 8 -42.51 -12.15 34.81
C LYS A 8 -42.09 -12.54 33.39
N SER A 9 -43.03 -12.95 32.55
CA SER A 9 -42.78 -13.25 31.13
C SER A 9 -42.30 -12.01 30.37
N TRP A 10 -42.93 -10.86 30.59
CA TRP A 10 -42.54 -9.59 29.97
C TRP A 10 -41.09 -9.21 30.32
N LYS A 11 -40.72 -9.30 31.60
CA LYS A 11 -39.34 -9.03 32.05
C LYS A 11 -38.31 -10.00 31.46
N GLN A 12 -38.68 -11.27 31.27
CA GLN A 12 -37.82 -12.25 30.59
C GLN A 12 -37.64 -11.92 29.10
N PHE A 13 -38.70 -11.51 28.42
CA PHE A 13 -38.61 -11.07 27.03
C PHE A 13 -37.75 -9.81 26.89
N ASP A 14 -37.93 -8.83 27.77
CA ASP A 14 -37.13 -7.60 27.78
C ASP A 14 -35.65 -7.89 28.02
N THR A 15 -35.34 -8.76 28.99
CA THR A 15 -33.94 -9.16 29.26
C THR A 15 -33.32 -9.86 28.06
N LYS A 16 -34.04 -10.80 27.42
CA LYS A 16 -33.58 -11.46 26.19
C LYS A 16 -33.39 -10.50 25.03
N LEU A 17 -34.25 -9.49 24.91
CA LEU A 17 -34.14 -8.46 23.87
C LEU A 17 -32.85 -7.65 24.07
N ILE A 18 -32.57 -7.21 25.30
CA ILE A 18 -31.35 -6.47 25.66
C ILE A 18 -30.10 -7.32 25.42
N GLU A 19 -30.11 -8.60 25.81
CA GLU A 19 -28.99 -9.52 25.58
C GLU A 19 -28.74 -9.73 24.08
N ASN A 20 -29.80 -9.93 23.29
CA ASN A 20 -29.69 -10.07 21.84
C ASN A 20 -29.18 -8.79 21.18
N LEU A 21 -29.63 -7.61 21.63
CA LEU A 21 -29.14 -6.33 21.12
C LEU A 21 -27.64 -6.17 21.39
N LYS A 22 -27.18 -6.40 22.62
CA LYS A 22 -25.76 -6.36 22.98
C LYS A 22 -24.92 -7.36 22.20
N LEU A 23 -25.46 -8.55 21.96
CA LEU A 23 -24.79 -9.58 21.17
C LEU A 23 -24.67 -9.15 19.70
N ASN A 24 -25.75 -8.63 19.11
CA ASN A 24 -25.76 -8.13 17.74
C ASN A 24 -24.78 -6.98 17.55
N GLU A 25 -24.75 -6.02 18.47
CA GLU A 25 -23.80 -4.89 18.43
C GLU A 25 -22.35 -5.39 18.48
N LYS A 26 -22.05 -6.32 19.39
CA LYS A 26 -20.71 -6.93 19.49
C LYS A 26 -20.31 -7.67 18.22
N LEU A 27 -21.24 -8.38 17.58
CA LEU A 27 -21.01 -9.06 16.30
C LEU A 27 -20.75 -8.05 15.18
N LEU A 28 -21.55 -6.99 15.09
CA LEU A 28 -21.44 -5.96 14.06
C LEU A 28 -20.11 -5.20 14.16
N LYS A 29 -19.70 -4.84 15.39
CA LYS A 29 -18.38 -4.27 15.69
C LYS A 29 -17.24 -5.19 15.27
N ARG A 30 -17.33 -6.48 15.61
CA ARG A 30 -16.32 -7.48 15.21
C ARG A 30 -16.26 -7.67 13.70
N LEU A 31 -17.40 -7.64 13.02
CA LEU A 31 -17.51 -7.77 11.56
C LEU A 31 -16.85 -6.56 10.87
N ASN A 32 -17.16 -5.33 11.31
CA ASN A 32 -16.57 -4.12 10.75
C ASN A 32 -15.06 -4.00 11.04
N PHE A 33 -14.60 -4.40 12.23
CA PHE A 33 -13.15 -4.52 12.49
C PHE A 33 -12.49 -5.58 11.61
N GLY A 34 -13.17 -6.71 11.38
CA GLY A 34 -12.72 -7.74 10.44
C GLY A 34 -12.63 -7.22 9.00
N ASN A 35 -13.60 -6.45 8.54
CA ASN A 35 -13.60 -5.83 7.21
C ASN A 35 -12.47 -4.80 7.07
N SER A 36 -12.30 -3.93 8.06
CA SER A 36 -11.19 -2.96 8.10
C SER A 36 -9.83 -3.66 8.07
N LYS A 37 -9.66 -4.72 8.88
CA LYS A 37 -8.47 -5.57 8.86
C LYS A 37 -8.23 -6.20 7.50
N ASN A 38 -9.26 -6.76 6.87
CA ASN A 38 -9.14 -7.43 5.57
C ASN A 38 -8.69 -6.45 4.46
N GLU A 39 -9.23 -5.23 4.43
CA GLU A 39 -8.80 -4.23 3.44
C GLU A 39 -7.33 -3.80 3.66
N MET A 40 -6.92 -3.66 4.91
CA MET A 40 -5.53 -3.32 5.26
C MET A 40 -4.56 -4.49 5.06
N GLN A 41 -5.03 -5.73 5.21
CA GLN A 41 -4.25 -6.93 4.90
C GLN A 41 -4.02 -7.05 3.39
N LYS A 42 -5.00 -6.70 2.54
CA LYS A 42 -4.79 -6.61 1.08
C LYS A 42 -3.69 -5.60 0.76
N LEU A 43 -3.72 -4.42 1.39
CA LEU A 43 -2.66 -3.41 1.25
C LEU A 43 -1.28 -3.95 1.67
N LEU A 44 -1.23 -4.71 2.76
CA LEU A 44 -0.01 -5.34 3.23
C LEU A 44 0.54 -6.38 2.23
N VAL A 45 -0.31 -7.23 1.67
CA VAL A 45 0.10 -8.21 0.65
C VAL A 45 0.64 -7.50 -0.59
N THR A 46 -0.01 -6.41 -1.03
CA THR A 46 0.51 -5.63 -2.17
C THR A 46 1.88 -5.02 -1.90
N GLU A 47 2.14 -4.53 -0.68
CA GLU A 47 3.46 -4.01 -0.31
C GLU A 47 4.51 -5.12 -0.19
N GLN A 48 4.15 -6.31 0.30
CA GLN A 48 5.07 -7.45 0.35
C GLN A 48 5.48 -7.90 -1.07
N LEU A 49 4.53 -7.97 -2.00
CA LEU A 49 4.82 -8.25 -3.40
C LEU A 49 5.72 -7.17 -4.02
N ASN A 50 5.46 -5.90 -3.69
CA ASN A 50 6.29 -4.78 -4.14
C ASN A 50 7.74 -4.88 -3.63
N ILE A 51 7.92 -5.25 -2.35
CA ILE A 51 9.26 -5.50 -1.78
C ILE A 51 9.97 -6.62 -2.53
N ALA A 52 9.29 -7.76 -2.76
CA ALA A 52 9.87 -8.88 -3.49
C ALA A 52 10.30 -8.49 -4.91
N GLY A 53 9.43 -7.80 -5.65
CA GLY A 53 9.74 -7.32 -7.00
C GLY A 53 10.88 -6.30 -7.03
N THR A 54 10.88 -5.33 -6.11
CA THR A 54 11.95 -4.32 -6.00
C THR A 54 13.28 -4.97 -5.64
N PHE A 55 13.28 -5.96 -4.74
CA PHE A 55 14.49 -6.68 -4.35
C PHE A 55 15.09 -7.46 -5.52
N LEU A 56 14.27 -8.16 -6.30
CA LEU A 56 14.73 -8.84 -7.51
C LEU A 56 15.32 -7.86 -8.53
N ALA A 57 14.66 -6.72 -8.74
CA ALA A 57 15.17 -5.67 -9.61
C ALA A 57 16.53 -5.13 -9.10
N PHE A 58 16.64 -4.86 -7.80
CA PHE A 58 17.88 -4.40 -7.16
C PHE A 58 19.03 -5.37 -7.41
N VAL A 59 18.82 -6.68 -7.18
CA VAL A 59 19.84 -7.71 -7.42
C VAL A 59 20.23 -7.75 -8.90
N PHE A 60 19.24 -7.74 -9.81
CA PHE A 60 19.49 -7.76 -11.24
C PHE A 60 20.33 -6.56 -11.70
N PHE A 61 19.91 -5.34 -11.39
CA PHE A 61 20.60 -4.12 -11.82
C PHE A 61 21.99 -3.98 -11.19
N THR A 62 22.15 -4.37 -9.93
CA THR A 62 23.46 -4.37 -9.27
C THR A 62 24.40 -5.38 -9.95
N ALA A 63 23.95 -6.62 -10.17
CA ALA A 63 24.77 -7.65 -10.79
C ALA A 63 25.17 -7.27 -12.24
N TYR A 64 24.23 -6.72 -13.01
CA TYR A 64 24.51 -6.31 -14.39
C TYR A 64 25.44 -5.09 -14.47
N SER A 65 25.25 -4.14 -13.56
CA SER A 65 26.14 -2.97 -13.43
C SER A 65 27.57 -3.38 -13.06
N LEU A 66 27.73 -4.36 -12.16
CA LEU A 66 29.04 -4.92 -11.81
C LEU A 66 29.67 -5.72 -12.97
N ARG A 67 28.87 -6.40 -13.79
CA ARG A 67 29.36 -7.09 -14.99
C ARG A 67 29.93 -6.10 -16.02
N LEU A 68 29.29 -4.93 -16.16
CA LEU A 68 29.69 -3.86 -17.07
C LEU A 68 30.63 -2.84 -16.41
N ILE A 69 31.38 -3.23 -15.36
CA ILE A 69 32.18 -2.27 -14.58
C ILE A 69 33.23 -1.52 -15.41
N ASN A 70 33.77 -2.16 -16.45
CA ASN A 70 34.72 -1.56 -17.38
C ASN A 70 34.08 -0.53 -18.32
N GLU A 71 32.76 -0.58 -18.49
CA GLU A 71 31.98 0.32 -19.32
C GLU A 71 31.27 1.34 -18.44
N VAL A 72 32.02 2.39 -18.06
CA VAL A 72 31.59 3.44 -17.10
C VAL A 72 30.22 4.05 -17.46
N GLN A 73 29.93 4.17 -18.76
CA GLN A 73 28.66 4.68 -19.27
C GLN A 73 27.44 3.85 -18.85
N TYR A 74 27.60 2.55 -18.55
CA TYR A 74 26.52 1.68 -18.08
C TYR A 74 26.62 1.38 -16.59
N SER A 75 27.83 1.17 -16.07
CA SER A 75 28.02 0.80 -14.66
C SER A 75 27.60 1.91 -13.72
N VAL A 76 28.03 3.16 -13.96
CA VAL A 76 27.73 4.29 -13.06
C VAL A 76 26.23 4.57 -12.96
N PRO A 77 25.46 4.73 -14.05
CA PRO A 77 24.00 4.86 -13.96
C PRO A 77 23.34 3.65 -13.31
N GLY A 78 23.87 2.44 -13.53
CA GLY A 78 23.39 1.24 -12.86
C GLY A 78 23.53 1.23 -11.35
N LEU A 79 24.69 1.64 -10.84
CA LEU A 79 24.94 1.72 -9.40
C LEU A 79 24.09 2.82 -8.76
N ILE A 80 23.96 3.97 -9.41
CA ILE A 80 23.06 5.05 -8.96
C ILE A 80 21.62 4.53 -8.89
N GLY A 81 21.13 3.88 -9.95
CA GLY A 81 19.78 3.32 -10.00
C GLY A 81 19.55 2.24 -8.95
N SER A 82 20.57 1.41 -8.70
CA SER A 82 20.54 0.38 -7.64
C SER A 82 20.47 1.01 -6.25
N SER A 83 21.21 2.09 -5.99
CA SER A 83 21.10 2.84 -4.73
C SER A 83 19.70 3.43 -4.51
N LEU A 84 19.06 3.92 -5.58
CA LEU A 84 17.70 4.44 -5.53
C LEU A 84 16.68 3.33 -5.28
N LEU A 85 16.86 2.15 -5.88
CA LEU A 85 16.04 0.96 -5.60
C LEU A 85 16.17 0.54 -4.13
N LEU A 86 17.35 0.63 -3.54
CA LEU A 86 17.57 0.33 -2.12
C LEU A 86 16.86 1.34 -1.20
N ALA A 87 16.87 2.62 -1.55
CA ALA A 87 16.09 3.64 -0.86
C ALA A 87 14.58 3.37 -0.96
N TYR A 88 14.09 3.00 -2.15
CA TYR A 88 12.69 2.63 -2.38
C TYR A 88 12.29 1.41 -1.54
N LEU A 89 13.12 0.36 -1.51
CA LEU A 89 12.93 -0.84 -0.70
C LEU A 89 12.83 -0.49 0.79
N SER A 90 13.69 0.42 1.26
CA SER A 90 13.66 0.89 2.65
C SER A 90 12.33 1.55 3.01
N PHE A 91 11.76 2.39 2.12
CA PHE A 91 10.44 2.98 2.33
C PHE A 91 9.33 1.92 2.38
N SER A 92 9.36 0.93 1.49
CA SER A 92 8.40 -0.17 1.46
C SER A 92 8.47 -1.03 2.74
N VAL A 93 9.66 -1.32 3.24
CA VAL A 93 9.84 -2.02 4.53
C VAL A 93 9.27 -1.20 5.69
N ILE A 94 9.47 0.12 5.72
CA ILE A 94 8.90 0.99 6.75
C ILE A 94 7.36 0.98 6.68
N LYS A 95 6.76 1.02 5.47
CA LYS A 95 5.30 0.92 5.28
C LYS A 95 4.77 -0.40 5.86
N VAL A 96 5.35 -1.54 5.48
CA VAL A 96 4.94 -2.87 6.00
C VAL A 96 5.08 -2.95 7.52
N LYS A 97 6.19 -2.47 8.08
CA LYS A 97 6.41 -2.46 9.54
C LYS A 97 5.34 -1.68 10.28
N ASN A 98 4.86 -0.55 9.73
CA ASN A 98 3.79 0.23 10.34
C ASN A 98 2.41 -0.42 10.17
N LEU A 99 2.16 -1.09 9.03
CA LEU A 99 0.93 -1.85 8.80
C LEU A 99 0.81 -3.04 9.77
N LEU A 100 1.89 -3.77 10.01
CA LEU A 100 1.93 -4.91 10.93
C LEU A 100 1.71 -4.54 12.41
N LYS A 101 1.96 -3.28 12.79
CA LYS A 101 1.82 -2.80 14.18
C LYS A 101 0.37 -2.54 14.60
N ILE A 102 -0.59 -2.54 13.67
CA ILE A 102 -1.98 -2.22 13.99
C ILE A 102 -2.62 -3.39 14.72
N ASN A 103 -3.04 -3.19 15.96
CA ASN A 103 -3.84 -4.17 16.70
C ASN A 103 -5.33 -3.88 16.52
N TYR A 104 -6.02 -4.72 15.76
CA TYR A 104 -7.44 -4.56 15.40
C TYR A 104 -8.43 -4.98 16.47
N TYR A 105 -8.08 -5.91 17.36
CA TYR A 105 -9.05 -6.50 18.30
C TYR A 105 -8.94 -5.94 19.72
N ASP A 106 -7.77 -5.45 20.12
CA ASP A 106 -7.56 -4.91 21.48
C ASP A 106 -7.54 -3.37 21.53
N SER A 107 -7.68 -2.70 20.39
CA SER A 107 -7.68 -1.22 20.32
C SER A 107 -9.10 -0.65 20.35
N SER A 108 -9.26 0.53 20.96
CA SER A 108 -10.48 1.32 20.82
C SER A 108 -10.69 1.79 19.37
N ILE A 109 -11.93 2.11 18.98
CA ILE A 109 -12.26 2.63 17.64
C ILE A 109 -11.44 3.89 17.33
N VAL A 110 -11.38 4.81 18.29
CA VAL A 110 -10.57 6.04 18.19
C VAL A 110 -9.08 5.72 18.03
N GLY A 111 -8.58 4.70 18.73
CA GLY A 111 -7.21 4.19 18.57
C GLY A 111 -6.93 3.68 17.16
N LEU A 112 -7.86 2.90 16.59
CA LEU A 112 -7.75 2.37 15.22
C LEU A 112 -7.81 3.47 14.16
N GLN A 113 -8.75 4.42 14.30
CA GLN A 113 -8.84 5.58 13.40
C GLN A 113 -7.55 6.40 13.44
N LYS A 114 -6.96 6.61 14.63
CA LYS A 114 -5.68 7.31 14.78
C LYS A 114 -4.52 6.53 14.16
N ALA A 115 -4.50 5.20 14.28
CA ALA A 115 -3.49 4.35 13.65
C ALA A 115 -3.58 4.38 12.11
N LEU A 116 -4.79 4.27 11.54
CA LEU A 116 -5.02 4.38 10.10
C LEU A 116 -4.64 5.77 9.57
N SER A 117 -5.00 6.83 10.29
CA SER A 117 -4.63 8.19 9.93
C SER A 117 -3.10 8.38 9.87
N LYS A 118 -2.37 7.84 10.85
CA LYS A 118 -0.90 7.84 10.83
C LYS A 118 -0.33 7.13 9.61
N ILE A 119 -0.89 5.97 9.24
CA ILE A 119 -0.47 5.21 8.06
C ILE A 119 -0.75 5.99 6.78
N LYS A 120 -1.92 6.61 6.67
CA LYS A 120 -2.30 7.46 5.54
C LYS A 120 -1.30 8.60 5.34
N VAL A 121 -0.95 9.31 6.42
CA VAL A 121 0.06 10.39 6.37
C VAL A 121 1.43 9.85 5.93
N LEU A 122 1.84 8.71 6.46
CA LEU A 122 3.11 8.07 6.12
C LEU A 122 3.15 7.64 4.63
N VAL A 123 2.09 7.02 4.13
CA VAL A 123 1.94 6.63 2.72
C VAL A 123 1.98 7.86 1.81
N LEU A 124 1.25 8.92 2.15
CA LEU A 124 1.25 10.16 1.37
C LEU A 124 2.63 10.83 1.33
N ARG A 125 3.35 10.82 2.45
CA ARG A 125 4.72 11.36 2.53
C ARG A 125 5.66 10.57 1.62
N PHE A 126 5.66 9.25 1.72
CA PHE A 126 6.52 8.42 0.86
C PHE A 126 6.12 8.51 -0.60
N ARG A 127 4.82 8.54 -0.93
CA ARG A 127 4.34 8.74 -2.30
C ARG A 127 4.91 10.02 -2.93
N ARG A 128 4.99 11.13 -2.18
CA ARG A 128 5.58 12.38 -2.68
C ARG A 128 7.07 12.22 -3.03
N ILE A 129 7.81 11.49 -2.20
CA ILE A 129 9.23 11.21 -2.42
C ILE A 129 9.40 10.22 -3.59
N GLU A 130 8.60 9.16 -3.64
CA GLU A 130 8.60 8.16 -4.71
C GLU A 130 8.32 8.80 -6.07
N TYR A 131 7.38 9.75 -6.16
CA TYR A 131 7.13 10.51 -7.40
C TYR A 131 8.31 11.37 -7.84
N LEU A 132 9.07 11.92 -6.89
CA LEU A 132 10.27 12.70 -7.20
C LEU A 132 11.43 11.79 -7.65
N LEU A 133 11.58 10.63 -7.02
CA LEU A 133 12.65 9.68 -7.31
C LEU A 133 12.40 8.86 -8.58
N MET A 134 11.14 8.67 -8.98
CA MET A 134 10.75 7.86 -10.14
C MET A 134 11.43 8.28 -11.44
N PRO A 135 11.42 9.56 -11.86
CA PRO A 135 12.12 9.99 -13.06
C PRO A 135 13.62 9.70 -12.98
N LEU A 136 14.23 10.01 -11.84
CA LEU A 136 15.66 9.77 -11.63
C LEU A 136 15.99 8.28 -11.76
N LEU A 137 15.18 7.42 -11.16
CA LEU A 137 15.32 5.96 -11.23
C LEU A 137 15.17 5.44 -12.66
N MET A 138 14.18 5.94 -13.41
CA MET A 138 14.01 5.57 -14.83
C MET A 138 15.23 5.96 -15.68
N PHE A 139 15.69 7.21 -15.58
CA PHE A 139 16.85 7.68 -16.34
C PHE A 139 18.12 6.91 -15.99
N SER A 140 18.29 6.56 -14.71
CA SER A 140 19.47 5.85 -14.23
C SER A 140 19.52 4.39 -14.69
N LEU A 141 18.38 3.71 -14.74
CA LEU A 141 18.30 2.29 -15.11
C LEU A 141 18.17 2.06 -16.62
N LEU A 142 17.79 3.09 -17.37
CA LEU A 142 17.56 3.07 -18.81
C LEU A 142 18.71 2.45 -19.62
N PRO A 143 19.98 2.90 -19.44
CA PRO A 143 21.09 2.36 -20.21
C PRO A 143 21.26 0.86 -20.02
N ILE A 144 21.04 0.36 -18.79
CA ILE A 144 21.15 -1.07 -18.48
C ILE A 144 20.00 -1.87 -19.06
N THR A 145 18.76 -1.36 -19.05
CA THR A 145 17.63 -2.13 -19.59
C THR A 145 17.76 -2.34 -21.10
N PHE A 146 18.23 -1.35 -21.86
CA PHE A 146 18.40 -1.48 -23.30
C PHE A 146 19.57 -2.39 -23.69
N ILE A 147 20.72 -2.25 -23.03
CA ILE A 147 21.86 -3.12 -23.32
C ILE A 147 21.56 -4.58 -22.89
N SER A 148 20.86 -4.78 -21.77
CA SER A 148 20.57 -6.14 -21.28
C SER A 148 19.49 -6.90 -22.05
N ILE A 149 18.49 -6.20 -22.61
CA ILE A 149 17.34 -6.83 -23.28
C ILE A 149 17.48 -6.80 -24.80
N ALA A 150 17.97 -5.68 -25.36
CA ALA A 150 17.96 -5.46 -26.80
C ALA A 150 19.37 -5.48 -27.42
N ASP A 151 20.43 -5.61 -26.60
CA ASP A 151 21.83 -5.46 -27.02
C ASP A 151 22.07 -4.13 -27.76
N LEU A 152 21.27 -3.11 -27.42
CA LEU A 152 21.30 -1.80 -28.05
C LEU A 152 22.06 -0.82 -27.17
N ASN A 153 23.16 -0.29 -27.71
CA ASN A 153 23.82 0.87 -27.14
C ASN A 153 22.95 2.11 -27.33
N ILE A 154 22.35 2.63 -26.26
CA ILE A 154 21.51 3.84 -26.33
C ILE A 154 22.35 5.02 -26.79
N TYR A 155 23.57 5.17 -26.27
CA TYR A 155 24.43 6.34 -26.50
C TYR A 155 24.80 6.51 -27.98
N GLU A 156 24.98 5.42 -28.71
CA GLU A 156 25.27 5.45 -30.15
C GLU A 156 24.03 5.66 -31.02
N ASN A 157 22.83 5.42 -30.48
CA ASN A 157 21.59 5.44 -31.23
C ASN A 157 20.64 6.58 -30.83
N LEU A 158 21.10 7.53 -29.99
CA LEU A 158 20.29 8.66 -29.50
C LEU A 158 19.73 9.52 -30.64
N ASP A 159 20.39 9.56 -31.80
CA ASP A 159 19.98 10.35 -32.96
C ASP A 159 18.74 9.77 -33.66
N LYS A 160 18.35 8.54 -33.34
CA LYS A 160 17.20 7.88 -33.95
C LYS A 160 15.90 8.31 -33.27
N LEU A 161 15.08 9.07 -34.01
CA LEU A 161 13.77 9.58 -33.54
C LEU A 161 12.86 8.48 -32.95
N TRP A 162 12.88 7.26 -33.49
CA TRP A 162 12.04 6.16 -32.99
C TRP A 162 12.41 5.74 -31.55
N LEU A 163 13.70 5.79 -31.18
CA LEU A 163 14.13 5.50 -29.81
C LEU A 163 13.63 6.60 -28.87
N GLN A 164 13.78 7.87 -29.25
CA GLN A 164 13.31 9.00 -28.45
C GLN A 164 11.80 8.91 -28.19
N ILE A 165 11.00 8.59 -29.22
CA ILE A 165 9.55 8.39 -29.08
C ILE A 165 9.25 7.24 -28.11
N LEU A 166 9.94 6.10 -28.23
CA LEU A 166 9.73 4.95 -27.35
C LEU A 166 10.07 5.28 -25.88
N LEU A 167 11.13 6.03 -25.64
CA LEU A 167 11.52 6.50 -24.30
C LEU A 167 10.48 7.41 -23.68
N PHE A 168 10.02 8.43 -24.43
CA PHE A 168 8.99 9.35 -23.97
C PHE A 168 7.66 8.64 -23.69
N LEU A 169 7.27 7.73 -24.58
CA LEU A 169 6.02 7.00 -24.47
C LEU A 169 6.06 6.01 -23.30
N GLY A 170 7.19 5.31 -23.09
CA GLY A 170 7.43 4.47 -21.91
C GLY A 170 7.41 5.26 -20.61
N PHE A 171 7.98 6.46 -20.59
CA PHE A 171 7.94 7.37 -19.45
C PHE A 171 6.51 7.86 -19.14
N ALA A 172 5.73 8.21 -20.17
CA ALA A 172 4.35 8.63 -19.99
C ALA A 172 3.47 7.50 -19.44
N ILE A 173 3.61 6.29 -19.99
CA ILE A 173 2.84 5.10 -19.55
C ILE A 173 3.16 4.76 -18.10
N THR A 174 4.42 4.78 -17.70
CA THR A 174 4.83 4.47 -16.32
C THR A 174 4.25 5.47 -15.32
N ILE A 175 4.27 6.78 -15.61
CA ILE A 175 3.61 7.78 -14.75
C ILE A 175 2.11 7.48 -14.59
N VAL A 176 1.41 7.22 -15.70
CA VAL A 176 -0.03 6.93 -15.67
C VAL A 176 -0.33 5.68 -14.85
N LEU A 177 0.46 4.61 -15.02
CA LEU A 177 0.32 3.38 -14.25
C LEU A 177 0.53 3.61 -12.75
N VAL A 178 1.56 4.35 -12.35
CA VAL A 178 1.82 4.63 -10.93
C VAL A 178 0.67 5.43 -10.31
N ILE A 179 0.12 6.41 -11.02
CA ILE A 179 -1.04 7.18 -10.56
C ILE A 179 -2.27 6.28 -10.37
N LEU A 180 -2.54 5.41 -11.35
CA LEU A 180 -3.67 4.47 -11.31
C LEU A 180 -3.53 3.47 -10.16
N VAL A 181 -2.35 2.89 -9.98
CA VAL A 181 -2.06 1.94 -8.90
C VAL A 181 -2.24 2.62 -7.55
N ASN A 182 -1.71 3.83 -7.37
CA ASN A 182 -1.87 4.60 -6.13
C ASN A 182 -3.34 4.90 -5.82
N LYS A 183 -4.12 5.31 -6.82
CA LYS A 183 -5.54 5.60 -6.67
C LYS A 183 -6.34 4.34 -6.29
N HIS A 184 -6.07 3.21 -6.94
CA HIS A 184 -6.87 2.00 -6.79
C HIS A 184 -6.48 1.14 -5.58
N PHE A 185 -5.18 0.99 -5.33
CA PHE A 185 -4.68 0.06 -4.31
C PHE A 185 -4.41 0.71 -2.95
N TYR A 186 -4.15 2.01 -2.90
CA TYR A 186 -3.88 2.70 -1.64
C TYR A 186 -5.08 3.54 -1.21
N ASP A 187 -5.49 4.51 -2.04
CA ASP A 187 -6.48 5.51 -1.63
C ASP A 187 -7.85 4.87 -1.38
N ARG A 188 -8.26 3.94 -2.26
CA ARG A 188 -9.50 3.19 -2.09
C ARG A 188 -9.47 2.28 -0.86
N LYS A 189 -8.36 1.58 -0.61
CA LYS A 189 -8.23 0.63 0.51
C LYS A 189 -8.23 1.32 1.86
N ILE A 190 -7.48 2.42 1.98
CA ILE A 190 -7.47 3.24 3.21
C ILE A 190 -8.84 3.87 3.44
N ARG A 191 -9.50 4.40 2.38
CA ARG A 191 -10.84 4.99 2.51
C ARG A 191 -11.87 3.97 2.97
N ASN A 192 -11.91 2.79 2.35
CA ASN A 192 -12.81 1.71 2.77
C ASN A 192 -12.59 1.34 4.25
N ALA A 193 -11.33 1.22 4.68
CA ALA A 193 -10.99 0.92 6.07
C ALA A 193 -11.43 2.03 7.05
N GLU A 194 -11.34 3.30 6.65
CA GLU A 194 -11.86 4.46 7.40
C GLU A 194 -13.39 4.44 7.46
N ASP A 195 -14.07 4.14 6.35
CA ASP A 195 -15.54 4.12 6.26
C ASP A 195 -16.15 3.02 7.14
N PHE A 196 -15.58 1.81 7.14
CA PHE A 196 -16.01 0.74 8.06
C PHE A 196 -15.87 1.12 9.54
N LEU A 197 -14.86 1.91 9.90
CA LEU A 197 -14.70 2.37 11.29
C LEU A 197 -15.64 3.53 11.63
N LYS A 198 -15.97 4.38 10.66
CA LYS A 198 -16.95 5.46 10.86
C LYS A 198 -18.33 4.91 11.12
N GLU A 199 -18.73 3.86 10.39
CA GLU A 199 -19.99 3.17 10.59
C GLU A 199 -20.14 2.68 12.03
N VAL A 200 -19.09 2.06 12.61
CA VAL A 200 -19.11 1.65 14.03
C VAL A 200 -19.18 2.84 14.99
N SER A 201 -18.47 3.94 14.70
CA SER A 201 -18.51 5.13 15.59
C SER A 201 -19.86 5.83 15.62
N GLN A 202 -20.68 5.71 14.56
CA GLN A 202 -22.03 6.28 14.54
C GLN A 202 -22.98 5.55 15.50
N PHE A 203 -22.79 4.23 15.69
CA PHE A 203 -23.58 3.45 16.64
C PHE A 203 -23.24 3.73 18.11
N GLU A 204 -21.99 4.09 18.42
CA GLU A 204 -21.57 4.49 19.78
C GLU A 204 -22.06 5.89 20.20
N ILE A 205 -22.44 6.76 19.26
CA ILE A 205 -22.93 8.14 19.56
C ILE A 205 -24.46 8.18 19.67
N SER A 206 -25.15 7.13 19.21
CA SER A 206 -26.61 7.00 19.27
C SER A 206 -27.16 6.35 20.56
N GLU A 207 -26.29 5.97 21.51
CA GLU A 207 -26.64 5.68 22.91
C GLU A 207 -26.56 6.95 23.77
#